data_AF-A0A553USE5-F1
#
_entry.id   AF-A0A553USE5-F1
#
_cell.length_a   1.000
_cell.length_b   1.000
_cell.length_c   1.000
_cell.angle_alpha   90.00
_cell.angle_beta   90.00
_cell.angle_gamma   90.00
#
_symmetry.space_group_name_H-M   'P 1'
#
loop_
_entity.id
_entity.type
_entity.pdbx_description
1 polymer ?
#
loop_
_entity_poly.entity_id
_entity_poly.type
_entity_poly.pdbx_seq_one_letter_code
_entity_poly.pdbx_strand_id
1 'polypeptide(L)'
;MKYPPSLVALIRELSRLPGIGPKSAQRLAFYLFEQPREDIERLAGSLLDAKRELHTCPVCFNITDAELCDVCADPTRMQNLICVVEEPGDVIAIEKSGEYTGLYHVLHGVLSPMNGVGPDKLQLRPLLPRLQSGIEVILATGTTVEGEATAMYVQRLIEPLGVVVSRIAYGLPVGGALEYADEVTLGRALSGRQRVSK
;
A
#
# COMPACT_ATOMS: atom_id res chain seq x y z
N MET A 1 13.39 -35.50 -21.91
CA MET A 1 12.20 -34.91 -22.57
C MET A 1 12.34 -33.40 -22.53
N LYS A 2 12.12 -32.70 -23.64
CA LYS A 2 12.12 -31.23 -23.68
C LYS A 2 10.68 -30.75 -23.82
N TYR A 3 10.26 -29.78 -23.00
CA TYR A 3 8.96 -29.14 -23.16
C TYR A 3 8.89 -28.35 -24.48
N PRO A 4 7.70 -28.22 -25.09
CA PRO A 4 7.52 -27.39 -26.27
C PRO A 4 7.85 -25.92 -25.93
N PRO A 5 8.41 -25.15 -26.89
CA PRO A 5 8.85 -23.77 -26.65
C PRO A 5 7.76 -22.84 -26.08
N SER A 6 6.51 -23.01 -26.51
CA SER A 6 5.35 -22.25 -26.00
C SER A 6 5.11 -22.45 -24.50
N LEU A 7 5.24 -23.70 -24.02
CA LEU A 7 5.10 -24.01 -22.60
C LEU A 7 6.24 -23.42 -21.77
N VAL A 8 7.47 -23.47 -22.29
CA VAL A 8 8.64 -22.86 -21.64
C VAL A 8 8.46 -21.35 -21.50
N ALA A 9 7.96 -20.67 -22.53
CA ALA A 9 7.68 -19.25 -22.49
C ALA A 9 6.63 -18.91 -21.42
N LEU A 10 5.52 -19.66 -21.36
CA LEU A 10 4.47 -19.46 -20.35
C LEU A 10 5.00 -19.65 -18.93
N ILE A 11 5.77 -20.72 -18.67
CA ILE A 11 6.39 -20.98 -17.37
C ILE A 11 7.31 -19.82 -16.98
N ARG A 12 8.12 -19.33 -17.93
CA ARG A 12 9.03 -18.22 -17.69
C ARG A 12 8.27 -16.96 -17.27
N GLU A 13 7.25 -16.55 -18.02
CA GLU A 13 6.50 -15.33 -17.67
C GLU A 13 5.75 -15.47 -16.35
N LEU A 14 5.13 -16.62 -16.07
CA LEU A 14 4.47 -16.87 -14.77
C LEU A 14 5.47 -16.85 -13.60
N SER A 15 6.69 -17.34 -13.80
CA SER A 15 7.74 -17.36 -12.76
C SER A 15 8.32 -15.98 -12.42
N ARG A 16 8.03 -14.95 -13.23
CA ARG A 16 8.42 -13.57 -12.95
C ARG A 16 7.47 -12.88 -11.96
N LEU A 17 6.29 -13.45 -11.73
CA LEU A 17 5.31 -12.88 -10.81
C LEU A 17 5.75 -13.12 -9.35
N PRO A 18 5.56 -12.12 -8.47
CA PRO A 18 5.95 -12.26 -7.06
C PRO A 18 5.22 -13.43 -6.40
N GLY A 19 5.95 -14.25 -5.64
CA GLY A 19 5.41 -15.43 -4.95
C GLY A 19 5.27 -16.69 -5.81
N ILE A 20 5.57 -16.64 -7.11
CA ILE A 20 5.46 -17.80 -8.01
C ILE A 20 6.85 -18.31 -8.40
N GLY A 21 7.33 -19.35 -7.71
CA GLY A 21 8.57 -20.03 -8.06
C GLY A 21 8.45 -20.94 -9.30
N PRO A 22 9.56 -21.45 -9.86
CA PRO A 22 9.57 -22.24 -11.10
C PRO A 22 8.64 -23.48 -11.07
N LYS A 23 8.58 -24.18 -9.92
CA LYS A 23 7.68 -25.34 -9.75
C LYS A 23 6.20 -24.94 -9.77
N SER A 24 5.85 -23.84 -9.10
CA SER A 24 4.48 -23.31 -9.08
C SER A 24 4.07 -22.79 -10.46
N ALA A 25 4.98 -22.09 -11.17
CA ALA A 25 4.76 -21.63 -12.53
C ALA A 25 4.50 -22.80 -13.50
N GLN A 26 5.28 -23.89 -13.39
CA GLN A 26 5.02 -25.11 -14.16
C GLN A 26 3.64 -25.69 -13.88
N ARG A 27 3.25 -25.80 -12.60
CA ARG A 27 1.92 -26.30 -12.21
C ARG A 27 0.80 -25.44 -12.79
N LEU A 28 0.93 -24.11 -12.72
CA LEU A 28 -0.03 -23.17 -13.30
C LEU A 28 -0.10 -23.30 -14.82
N ALA A 29 1.04 -23.45 -15.50
CA ALA A 29 1.07 -23.61 -16.95
C ALA A 29 0.34 -24.88 -17.42
N PHE A 30 0.50 -26.01 -16.70
CA PHE A 30 -0.27 -27.22 -16.99
C PHE A 30 -1.75 -27.09 -16.65
N TYR A 31 -2.10 -26.41 -15.55
CA TYR A 31 -3.49 -26.10 -15.25
C TYR A 31 -4.16 -25.28 -16.37
N LEU A 32 -3.48 -24.23 -16.85
CA LEU A 32 -3.97 -23.38 -17.94
C LEU A 32 -4.12 -24.14 -19.27
N PHE A 33 -3.29 -25.17 -19.50
CA PHE A 33 -3.41 -26.01 -20.70
C PHE A 33 -4.70 -26.84 -20.72
N GLU A 34 -5.23 -27.21 -19.55
CA GLU A 34 -6.48 -27.96 -19.41
C GLU A 34 -7.73 -27.06 -19.48
N GLN A 35 -7.57 -25.73 -19.44
CA GLN A 35 -8.69 -24.79 -19.47
C GLN A 35 -9.21 -24.56 -20.90
N PRO A 36 -10.51 -24.26 -21.04
CA PRO A 36 -11.07 -23.87 -22.33
C PRO A 36 -10.47 -22.55 -22.83
N ARG A 37 -10.45 -22.36 -24.15
CA ARG A 37 -9.83 -21.20 -24.80
C ARG A 37 -10.43 -19.88 -24.31
N GLU A 38 -11.74 -19.86 -24.06
CA GLU A 38 -12.49 -18.69 -23.60
C GLU A 38 -11.99 -18.19 -22.24
N ASP A 39 -11.54 -19.08 -21.36
CA ASP A 39 -10.99 -18.70 -20.06
C ASP A 39 -9.60 -18.07 -20.20
N ILE A 40 -8.79 -18.59 -21.12
CA ILE A 40 -7.46 -18.05 -21.40
C ILE A 40 -7.55 -16.67 -22.04
N GLU A 41 -8.46 -16.50 -23.01
CA GLU A 41 -8.71 -15.20 -23.65
C GLU A 41 -9.25 -14.18 -22.65
N ARG A 42 -10.15 -14.58 -21.74
CA ARG A 42 -10.67 -13.70 -20.69
C ARG A 42 -9.59 -13.27 -19.70
N LEU A 43 -8.72 -14.20 -19.26
CA LEU A 43 -7.59 -13.87 -18.37
C LEU A 43 -6.60 -12.91 -19.07
N ALA A 44 -6.24 -13.19 -20.31
CA ALA A 44 -5.36 -12.32 -21.09
C ALA A 44 -5.99 -10.94 -21.31
N GLY A 45 -7.30 -10.88 -21.61
CA GLY A 45 -8.08 -9.67 -21.71
C GLY A 45 -7.97 -8.83 -20.43
N SER A 46 -8.28 -9.41 -19.28
CA SER A 46 -8.21 -8.71 -17.99
C SER A 46 -6.82 -8.17 -17.66
N LEU A 47 -5.74 -8.88 -18.02
CA LEU A 47 -4.37 -8.38 -17.85
C LEU A 47 -4.10 -7.15 -18.73
N LEU A 48 -4.55 -7.19 -19.99
CA LEU A 48 -4.36 -6.09 -20.94
C LEU A 48 -5.24 -4.88 -20.60
N ASP A 49 -6.49 -5.12 -20.22
CA ASP A 49 -7.45 -4.10 -19.82
C ASP A 49 -6.96 -3.39 -18.56
N ALA A 50 -6.58 -4.13 -17.52
CA ALA A 50 -6.01 -3.54 -16.30
C ALA A 50 -4.76 -2.69 -16.60
N LYS A 51 -3.89 -3.13 -17.52
CA LYS A 51 -2.69 -2.35 -17.87
C LYS A 51 -2.99 -1.09 -18.70
N ARG A 52 -4.11 -1.09 -19.45
CA ARG A 52 -4.55 0.02 -20.29
C ARG A 52 -5.34 1.05 -19.49
N GLU A 53 -6.24 0.59 -18.63
CA GLU A 53 -7.27 1.41 -17.98
C GLU A 53 -6.84 1.87 -16.59
N LEU A 54 -6.13 1.04 -15.82
CA LEU A 54 -5.70 1.44 -14.49
C LEU A 54 -4.53 2.42 -14.56
N HIS A 55 -4.70 3.54 -13.87
CA HIS A 55 -3.67 4.53 -13.64
C HIS A 55 -3.74 5.05 -12.20
N THR A 56 -2.81 5.94 -11.85
CA THR A 56 -2.79 6.58 -10.53
C THR A 56 -3.67 7.82 -10.54
N CYS A 57 -4.47 7.99 -9.51
CA CYS A 57 -5.23 9.22 -9.26
C CYS A 57 -4.27 10.42 -9.18
N PRO A 58 -4.54 11.53 -9.88
CA PRO A 58 -3.63 12.69 -9.91
C PRO A 58 -3.53 13.41 -8.56
N VAL A 59 -4.45 13.17 -7.63
CA VAL A 59 -4.52 13.83 -6.32
C VAL A 59 -3.84 13.01 -5.21
N CYS A 60 -4.18 11.72 -5.12
CA CYS A 60 -3.76 10.86 -4.02
C CYS A 60 -2.91 9.67 -4.44
N PHE A 61 -2.70 9.47 -5.75
CA PHE A 61 -1.93 8.36 -6.30
C PHE A 61 -2.48 6.96 -5.97
N ASN A 62 -3.72 6.86 -5.48
CA ASN A 62 -4.41 5.57 -5.42
C ASN A 62 -4.71 5.05 -6.84
N ILE A 63 -4.92 3.73 -6.98
CA ILE A 63 -5.26 3.11 -8.26
C ILE A 63 -6.72 3.44 -8.62
N THR A 64 -6.97 3.81 -9.87
CA THR A 64 -8.30 4.07 -10.43
C THR A 64 -8.28 3.93 -11.95
N ASP A 65 -9.45 3.77 -12.55
CA ASP A 65 -9.74 3.82 -13.99
C ASP A 65 -10.52 5.10 -14.39
N ALA A 66 -10.75 6.00 -13.44
CA ALA A 66 -11.46 7.27 -13.63
C ALA A 66 -10.52 8.48 -13.42
N GLU A 67 -10.98 9.69 -13.78
CA GLU A 67 -10.19 10.92 -13.60
C GLU A 67 -9.76 11.15 -12.14
N LEU A 68 -10.64 10.80 -11.20
CA LEU A 68 -10.38 10.79 -9.76
C LEU A 68 -10.77 9.44 -9.20
N CYS A 69 -10.01 8.93 -8.22
CA CYS A 69 -10.43 7.73 -7.51
C CYS A 69 -11.69 7.97 -6.69
N ASP A 70 -12.43 6.90 -6.40
CA ASP A 70 -13.68 6.95 -5.63
C ASP A 70 -13.55 7.72 -4.31
N VAL A 71 -12.40 7.58 -3.63
CA VAL A 71 -12.13 8.31 -2.37
C VAL A 71 -12.00 9.82 -2.59
N CYS A 72 -11.35 10.27 -3.66
CA CYS A 72 -11.19 11.70 -3.94
C CYS A 72 -12.45 12.32 -4.53
N ALA A 73 -13.25 11.53 -5.25
CA ALA A 73 -14.50 11.99 -5.85
C ALA A 73 -15.66 12.06 -4.84
N ASP A 74 -15.61 11.29 -3.75
CA ASP A 74 -16.67 11.20 -2.75
C ASP A 74 -16.75 12.47 -1.87
N PRO A 75 -17.84 13.26 -1.97
CA PRO A 75 -18.02 14.50 -1.20
C PRO A 75 -18.39 14.24 0.26
N THR A 76 -18.78 13.01 0.63
CA THR A 76 -19.16 12.66 2.00
C THR A 76 -17.95 12.46 2.91
N ARG A 77 -16.75 12.35 2.33
CA ARG A 77 -15.50 12.15 3.07
C ARG A 77 -14.95 13.42 3.69
N MET A 78 -14.25 13.24 4.80
CA MET A 78 -13.61 14.32 5.53
C MET A 78 -12.38 14.85 4.78
N GLN A 79 -12.54 16.04 4.18
CA GLN A 79 -11.50 16.69 3.37
C GLN A 79 -10.33 17.24 4.20
N ASN A 80 -10.53 17.40 5.51
CA ASN A 80 -9.52 17.90 6.45
C ASN A 80 -8.66 16.79 7.09
N LEU A 81 -8.79 15.55 6.64
CA LEU A 81 -8.06 14.41 7.18
C LEU A 81 -7.39 13.64 6.05
N ILE A 82 -6.06 13.52 6.08
CA ILE A 82 -5.28 12.81 5.06
C ILE A 82 -4.45 11.70 5.69
N CYS A 83 -4.66 10.46 5.26
CA CYS A 83 -3.88 9.29 5.65
C CYS A 83 -2.82 8.97 4.59
N VAL A 84 -1.55 9.09 4.97
CA VAL A 84 -0.38 8.84 4.12
C VAL A 84 0.05 7.39 4.27
N VAL A 85 0.02 6.62 3.19
CA VAL A 85 0.33 5.17 3.15
C VAL A 85 1.45 4.84 2.16
N GLU A 86 2.05 3.66 2.26
CA GLU A 86 3.16 3.24 1.40
C GLU A 86 2.64 2.80 0.03
N GLU A 87 1.64 1.92 0.01
CA GLU A 87 1.17 1.25 -1.19
C GLU A 87 -0.36 1.33 -1.35
N PRO A 88 -0.92 1.20 -2.56
CA PRO A 88 -2.37 1.18 -2.77
C PRO A 88 -3.09 0.06 -2.00
N GLY A 89 -2.38 -1.05 -1.72
CA GLY A 89 -2.92 -2.14 -0.90
C GLY A 89 -3.26 -1.71 0.53
N ASP A 90 -2.52 -0.75 1.09
CA ASP A 90 -2.74 -0.23 2.44
C ASP A 90 -4.05 0.58 2.51
N VAL A 91 -4.40 1.29 1.43
CA VAL A 91 -5.70 1.98 1.31
C VAL A 91 -6.83 0.97 1.49
N ILE A 92 -6.78 -0.15 0.76
CA ILE A 92 -7.79 -1.20 0.85
C ILE A 92 -7.85 -1.81 2.25
N ALA A 93 -6.68 -2.01 2.88
CA ALA A 93 -6.62 -2.56 4.23
C ALA A 93 -7.28 -1.64 5.27
N ILE A 94 -7.05 -0.33 5.18
CA ILE A 94 -7.65 0.67 6.07
C ILE A 94 -9.15 0.83 5.77
N GLU A 95 -9.55 0.90 4.51
CA GLU A 95 -10.98 0.97 4.13
C GLU A 95 -11.78 -0.21 4.65
N LYS A 96 -11.22 -1.43 4.60
CA LYS A 96 -11.85 -2.63 5.16
C LYS A 96 -12.08 -2.58 6.67
N SER A 97 -11.38 -1.70 7.40
CA SER A 97 -11.64 -1.51 8.84
C SER A 97 -12.98 -0.82 9.10
N GLY A 98 -13.48 0.00 8.16
CA GLY A 98 -14.71 0.78 8.33
C GLY A 98 -14.61 1.97 9.30
N GLU A 99 -13.44 2.21 9.90
CA GLU A 99 -13.24 3.24 10.94
C GLU A 99 -12.68 4.56 10.36
N TYR A 100 -12.25 4.57 9.10
CA TYR A 100 -11.64 5.72 8.46
C TYR A 100 -12.52 6.29 7.34
N THR A 101 -12.74 7.61 7.37
CA THR A 101 -13.62 8.33 6.42
C THR A 101 -12.93 9.55 5.80
N GLY A 102 -11.63 9.69 5.98
CA GLY A 102 -10.83 10.76 5.38
C GLY A 102 -10.34 10.42 3.96
N LEU A 103 -9.37 11.19 3.50
CA LEU A 103 -8.71 11.04 2.21
C LEU A 103 -7.38 10.29 2.35
N TYR A 104 -6.88 9.72 1.26
CA TYR A 104 -5.55 9.10 1.25
C TYR A 104 -4.50 9.92 0.53
N HIS A 105 -3.25 9.50 0.71
CA HIS A 105 -2.12 9.81 -0.13
C HIS A 105 -1.17 8.60 -0.18
N VAL A 106 -0.92 8.07 -1.38
CA VAL A 106 -0.11 6.86 -1.59
C VAL A 106 1.28 7.26 -2.07
N LEU A 107 2.31 6.86 -1.32
CA LEU A 107 3.70 7.22 -1.61
C LEU A 107 4.33 6.40 -2.74
N HIS A 108 3.79 5.20 -3.02
CA HIS A 108 4.37 4.18 -3.90
C HIS A 108 5.75 3.72 -3.43
N GLY A 109 5.83 3.40 -2.14
CA GLY A 109 6.99 2.81 -1.49
C GLY A 109 7.51 3.60 -0.29
N VAL A 110 8.73 3.26 0.10
CA VAL A 110 9.41 3.79 1.30
C VAL A 110 10.82 4.27 0.98
N LEU A 111 11.35 5.15 1.83
CA LEU A 111 12.75 5.55 1.79
C LEU A 111 13.65 4.36 2.09
N SER A 112 14.57 4.07 1.18
CA SER A 112 15.54 3.00 1.34
C SER A 112 16.89 3.43 0.75
N PRO A 113 17.76 4.07 1.55
CA PRO A 113 19.08 4.50 1.11
C PRO A 113 19.93 3.36 0.55
N MET A 114 19.82 2.16 1.14
CA MET A 114 20.53 0.96 0.72
C MET A 114 20.15 0.52 -0.71
N ASN A 115 18.89 0.70 -1.09
CA ASN A 115 18.38 0.39 -2.44
C ASN A 115 18.40 1.63 -3.37
N GLY A 116 19.01 2.74 -2.94
CA GLY A 116 19.02 3.99 -3.69
C GLY A 116 17.64 4.59 -3.92
N VAL A 117 16.69 4.34 -3.01
CA VAL A 117 15.34 4.92 -3.04
C VAL A 117 15.31 6.15 -2.14
N GLY A 118 15.40 7.32 -2.77
CA GLY A 118 15.30 8.62 -2.12
C GLY A 118 13.89 9.22 -2.22
N PRO A 119 13.66 10.40 -1.60
CA PRO A 119 12.35 11.06 -1.56
C PRO A 119 11.83 11.45 -2.94
N ASP A 120 12.71 11.70 -3.91
CA ASP A 120 12.33 12.03 -5.29
C ASP A 120 11.71 10.88 -6.06
N LYS A 121 11.86 9.64 -5.57
CA LYS A 121 11.22 8.44 -6.14
C LYS A 121 9.86 8.14 -5.51
N LEU A 122 9.47 8.87 -4.48
CA LEU A 122 8.18 8.75 -3.80
C LEU A 122 7.27 9.90 -4.20
N GLN A 123 5.96 9.72 -4.03
CA GLN A 123 4.97 10.76 -4.34
C GLN A 123 4.88 11.86 -3.27
N LEU A 124 6.00 12.29 -2.69
CA LEU A 124 6.01 13.26 -1.59
C LEU A 124 5.74 14.71 -2.03
N ARG A 125 6.24 15.12 -3.20
CA ARG A 125 6.08 16.51 -3.66
C ARG A 125 4.61 16.90 -3.89
N PRO A 126 3.77 16.04 -4.52
CA PRO A 126 2.35 16.30 -4.68
C PRO A 126 1.54 16.31 -3.37
N LEU A 127 2.07 15.78 -2.27
CA LEU A 127 1.41 15.85 -0.96
C LEU A 127 1.37 17.30 -0.45
N LEU A 128 2.48 18.03 -0.57
CA LEU A 128 2.65 19.37 0.00
C LEU A 128 1.53 20.38 -0.35
N PRO A 129 1.12 20.55 -1.63
CA PRO A 129 0.05 21.49 -1.96
C PRO A 129 -1.33 21.10 -1.38
N ARG A 130 -1.51 19.84 -0.95
CA ARG A 130 -2.74 19.38 -0.30
C ARG A 130 -2.79 19.76 1.17
N LEU A 131 -1.67 20.14 1.79
CA LEU A 131 -1.56 20.41 3.23
C LEU A 131 -1.80 21.88 3.53
N GLN A 132 -3.09 22.24 3.61
CA GLN A 132 -3.54 23.57 4.04
C GLN A 132 -3.72 23.63 5.56
N SER A 133 -3.89 24.85 6.10
CA SER A 133 -4.16 25.07 7.52
C SER A 133 -5.43 24.33 7.96
N GLY A 134 -5.38 23.67 9.11
CA GLY A 134 -6.52 22.93 9.68
C GLY A 134 -6.65 21.47 9.24
N ILE A 135 -5.73 20.98 8.40
CA ILE A 135 -5.66 19.56 8.01
C ILE A 135 -4.89 18.76 9.06
N GLU A 136 -5.39 17.57 9.36
CA GLU A 136 -4.66 16.52 10.06
C GLU A 136 -4.07 15.51 9.07
N VAL A 137 -2.80 15.16 9.28
CA VAL A 137 -2.07 14.17 8.51
C VAL A 137 -1.76 12.96 9.39
N ILE A 138 -2.36 11.82 9.05
CA ILE A 138 -2.06 10.54 9.68
C ILE A 138 -0.95 9.87 8.89
N LEU A 139 0.20 9.63 9.52
CA LEU A 139 1.27 8.83 8.95
C LEU A 139 0.96 7.36 9.20
N ALA A 140 0.55 6.65 8.15
CA ALA A 140 0.21 5.23 8.16
C ALA A 140 1.18 4.39 7.30
N THR A 141 2.46 4.77 7.27
CA THR A 141 3.52 3.88 6.79
C THR A 141 3.69 2.69 7.74
N GLY A 142 4.27 1.59 7.25
CA GLY A 142 4.57 0.40 8.04
C GLY A 142 5.52 0.66 9.20
N THR A 143 5.60 -0.31 10.11
CA THR A 143 6.45 -0.26 11.31
C THR A 143 7.84 -0.88 11.08
N THR A 144 8.25 -1.01 9.82
CA THR A 144 9.61 -1.43 9.43
C THR A 144 10.60 -0.26 9.61
N VAL A 145 11.90 -0.54 9.59
CA VAL A 145 12.92 0.53 9.72
C VAL A 145 12.75 1.58 8.63
N GLU A 146 12.49 1.15 7.39
CA GLU A 146 12.23 2.01 6.25
C GLU A 146 10.92 2.79 6.37
N GLY A 147 9.84 2.14 6.84
CA GLY A 147 8.55 2.78 7.08
C GLY A 147 8.62 3.85 8.18
N GLU A 148 9.36 3.58 9.25
CA GLU A 148 9.65 4.53 10.33
C GLU A 148 10.49 5.71 9.84
N ALA A 149 11.57 5.44 9.10
CA ALA A 149 12.40 6.49 8.52
C ALA A 149 11.59 7.37 7.57
N THR A 150 10.68 6.77 6.79
CA THR A 150 9.76 7.50 5.89
C THR A 150 8.79 8.37 6.68
N ALA A 151 8.15 7.84 7.73
CA ALA A 151 7.26 8.63 8.60
C ALA A 151 7.99 9.83 9.21
N MET A 152 9.18 9.61 9.79
CA MET A 152 9.98 10.69 10.37
C MET A 152 10.40 11.73 9.33
N TYR A 153 10.71 11.31 8.12
CA TYR A 153 11.04 12.21 7.03
C TYR A 153 9.84 13.07 6.62
N VAL A 154 8.67 12.44 6.42
CA VAL A 154 7.42 13.14 6.08
C VAL A 154 7.06 14.14 7.18
N GLN A 155 7.11 13.72 8.45
CA GLN A 155 6.83 14.59 9.59
C GLN A 155 7.68 15.87 9.55
N ARG A 156 9.01 15.74 9.42
CA ARG A 156 9.93 16.89 9.36
C ARG A 156 9.70 17.77 8.13
N LEU A 157 9.30 17.16 7.02
CA LEU A 157 9.02 17.87 5.77
C LEU A 157 7.78 18.77 5.89
N ILE A 158 6.75 18.30 6.61
CA ILE A 158 5.45 18.99 6.70
C ILE A 158 5.28 19.82 7.98
N GLU A 159 6.14 19.64 8.98
CA GLU A 159 6.15 20.40 10.23
C GLU A 159 6.13 21.92 10.03
N PRO A 160 6.90 22.52 9.09
CA PRO A 160 6.85 23.98 8.84
C PRO A 160 5.49 24.49 8.35
N LEU A 161 4.61 23.62 7.86
CA LEU A 161 3.28 23.98 7.36
C LEU A 161 2.25 24.19 8.48
N GLY A 162 2.58 23.81 9.72
CA GLY A 162 1.70 24.00 10.89
C GLY A 162 0.46 23.10 10.89
N VAL A 163 0.50 21.98 10.17
CA VAL A 163 -0.55 20.95 10.17
C VAL A 163 -0.44 20.05 11.39
N VAL A 164 -1.56 19.44 11.80
CA VAL A 164 -1.55 18.42 12.85
C VAL A 164 -1.02 17.13 12.22
N VAL A 165 -0.04 16.49 12.86
CA VAL A 165 0.53 15.23 12.39
C VAL A 165 0.35 14.17 13.47
N SER A 166 -0.26 13.05 13.09
CA SER A 166 -0.44 11.87 13.93
C SER A 166 0.23 10.65 13.29
N ARG A 167 0.52 9.64 14.10
CA ARG A 167 1.12 8.37 13.67
C ARG A 167 0.20 7.25 14.10
N ILE A 168 0.00 6.25 13.25
CA ILE A 168 -0.74 5.04 13.64
C ILE A 168 -0.12 4.43 14.90
N ALA A 169 -0.97 3.89 15.78
CA ALA A 169 -0.52 3.38 17.07
C ALA A 169 0.38 2.15 16.89
N TYR A 170 1.46 2.11 17.67
CA TYR A 170 2.26 0.90 17.85
C TYR A 170 1.64 0.07 18.97
N GLY A 171 1.37 -1.19 18.71
CA GLY A 171 0.70 -2.01 19.70
C GLY A 171 0.56 -3.46 19.31
N LEU A 172 -0.13 -4.17 20.19
CA LEU A 172 -0.42 -5.58 20.02
C LEU A 172 -1.61 -5.77 19.08
N PRO A 173 -1.61 -6.80 18.24
CA PRO A 173 -2.78 -7.16 17.45
C PRO A 173 -3.91 -7.64 18.35
N VAL A 174 -5.15 -7.38 17.92
CA VAL A 174 -6.34 -7.91 18.60
C VAL A 174 -6.31 -9.45 18.60
N GLY A 175 -6.63 -10.06 19.74
CA GLY A 175 -6.64 -11.52 19.89
C GLY A 175 -5.26 -12.15 20.12
N GLY A 176 -4.18 -11.35 20.20
CA GLY A 176 -2.85 -11.83 20.58
C GLY A 176 -2.68 -11.97 22.09
N ALA A 177 -1.93 -12.99 22.54
CA ALA A 177 -1.50 -13.11 23.93
C ALA A 177 -0.13 -12.45 24.13
N LEU A 178 0.08 -11.81 25.29
CA LEU A 178 1.33 -11.11 25.61
C LEU A 178 2.56 -12.02 25.53
N GLU A 179 2.41 -13.29 25.90
CA GLU A 179 3.50 -14.29 25.88
C GLU A 179 4.05 -14.60 24.49
N TYR A 180 3.30 -14.29 23.43
CA TYR A 180 3.69 -14.54 22.03
C TYR A 180 4.08 -13.26 21.28
N ALA A 181 4.06 -12.11 21.95
CA ALA A 181 4.47 -10.84 21.36
C ALA A 181 5.98 -10.63 21.47
N ASP A 182 6.59 -9.99 20.48
CA ASP A 182 8.01 -9.63 20.54
C ASP A 182 8.25 -8.48 21.55
N GLU A 183 9.46 -8.45 22.10
CA GLU A 183 9.86 -7.51 23.15
C GLU A 183 9.73 -6.05 22.72
N VAL A 184 9.98 -5.75 21.43
CA VAL A 184 9.91 -4.38 20.89
C VAL A 184 8.46 -3.92 20.83
N THR A 185 7.56 -4.76 20.30
CA THR A 185 6.12 -4.47 20.26
C THR A 185 5.55 -4.30 21.66
N LEU A 186 5.91 -5.18 22.62
CA LEU A 186 5.49 -5.04 24.02
C LEU A 186 6.00 -3.74 24.65
N GLY A 187 7.28 -3.40 24.45
CA GLY A 187 7.86 -2.16 24.94
C GLY A 187 7.17 -0.91 24.36
N ARG A 188 6.84 -0.93 23.06
CA ARG A 188 6.09 0.14 22.38
C ARG A 188 4.67 0.24 22.90
N ALA A 189 3.96 -0.87 23.06
CA ALA A 189 2.60 -0.92 23.59
C ALA A 189 2.54 -0.38 25.03
N LEU A 190 3.50 -0.77 25.88
CA LEU A 190 3.59 -0.27 27.27
C LEU A 190 3.88 1.22 27.33
N SER A 191 4.78 1.70 26.47
CA SER A 191 5.14 3.13 26.40
C SER A 191 3.98 3.97 25.86
N GLY A 192 3.25 3.46 24.86
CA GLY A 192 2.09 4.08 24.24
C GLY A 192 0.75 3.80 24.94
N ARG A 193 0.77 3.28 26.17
CA ARG A 193 -0.45 2.92 26.90
C ARG A 193 -1.38 4.12 27.09
N GLN A 194 -2.67 3.90 26.88
CA GLN A 194 -3.69 4.92 27.06
C GLN A 194 -4.28 4.85 28.48
N ARG A 195 -4.53 6.01 29.10
CA ARG A 195 -5.22 6.08 30.40
C ARG A 195 -6.72 5.88 30.18
N VAL A 196 -7.32 4.97 30.96
CA VAL A 196 -8.76 4.69 30.92
C VAL A 196 -9.55 5.28 32.10
N SER A 197 -8.84 5.79 33.12
CA SER A 197 -9.40 6.54 34.25
C SER A 197 -8.44 7.66 34.64
N LYS A 198 -8.99 8.73 35.24
CA LYS A 198 -8.21 9.74 35.96
C LYS A 198 -7.59 9.13 37.21
#